data_AF-A0A8X7PMC9-F1
#
_entry.id   AF-A0A8X7PMC9-F1
#
_cell.length_a   1.000
_cell.length_b   1.000
_cell.length_c   1.000
_cell.angle_alpha   90.00
_cell.angle_beta   90.00
_cell.angle_gamma   90.00
#
_symmetry.space_group_name_H-M   'P 1'
#
loop_
_entity.id
_entity.type
_entity.pdbx_description
1 polymer ?
#
loop_
_entity_poly.entity_id
_entity_poly.type
_entity_poly.pdbx_seq_one_letter_code
_entity_poly.pdbx_strand_id
1 'polypeptide(L)'
;MMKPEAFAAYCRVELFMLMLPGQSGMLAMQDHSYRHMTGYITSLFTRVESLLKDLESKLYNTSDEEFKRNATALTDMNLEKHKNLAEESRFYRGEIQNGTLKLNRIEAEVKKTPKLASEGNVV
;
A
#
# COMPACT_ATOMS: atom_id res chain seq x y z
N MET A 1 3.57 5.90 12.93
CA MET A 1 2.17 5.91 12.44
C MET A 1 1.23 6.11 13.62
N MET A 2 0.25 6.99 13.50
CA MET A 2 -0.71 7.27 14.57
C MET A 2 -1.73 6.13 14.64
N LYS A 3 -2.05 5.64 15.85
CA LYS A 3 -3.03 4.57 16.03
C LYS A 3 -4.43 5.06 15.62
N PRO A 4 -5.31 4.20 15.07
CA PRO A 4 -6.64 4.59 14.58
C PRO A 4 -7.48 5.34 15.64
N GLU A 5 -7.35 4.94 16.90
CA GLU A 5 -8.03 5.57 18.04
C GLU A 5 -7.54 7.00 18.32
N ALA A 6 -6.25 7.25 18.15
CA ALA A 6 -5.65 8.57 18.33
C ALA A 6 -6.04 9.53 17.19
N PHE A 7 -6.19 9.01 15.97
CA PHE A 7 -6.74 9.78 14.85
C PHE A 7 -8.22 10.11 15.07
N ALA A 8 -9.01 9.15 15.55
CA ALA A 8 -10.42 9.38 15.89
C ALA A 8 -10.61 10.38 17.05
N ALA A 9 -9.68 10.41 18.01
CA ALA A 9 -9.65 11.40 19.08
C ALA A 9 -9.25 12.79 18.57
N TYR A 10 -8.24 12.88 17.69
CA TYR A 10 -7.82 14.12 17.04
C TYR A 10 -8.96 14.76 16.26
N CYS A 11 -9.68 13.98 15.44
CA CYS A 11 -10.86 14.45 14.73
C CYS A 11 -11.99 14.90 15.67
N ARG A 12 -12.14 14.30 16.86
CA ARG A 12 -13.13 14.73 17.87
C ARG A 12 -12.79 16.06 18.54
N VAL A 13 -11.51 16.31 18.84
CA VAL A 13 -11.06 17.55 19.48
C VAL A 13 -11.18 18.74 18.52
N GLU A 14 -10.84 18.53 17.25
CA GLU A 14 -10.94 19.58 16.22
C GLU A 14 -12.42 19.92 15.90
N LEU A 15 -13.32 18.94 16.03
CA LEU A 15 -14.78 19.14 15.94
C LEU A 15 -15.35 19.96 17.12
N PHE A 16 -14.82 19.77 18.34
CA PHE A 16 -15.27 20.52 19.52
C PHE A 16 -14.95 22.02 19.43
N MET A 17 -13.82 22.38 18.80
CA MET A 17 -13.42 23.77 18.57
C MET A 17 -14.30 24.50 17.53
N LEU A 18 -15.01 23.77 16.67
CA LEU A 18 -15.94 24.31 15.67
C LEU A 18 -17.40 24.40 16.18
N MET A 19 -17.70 23.90 17.38
CA MET A 19 -19.04 23.88 17.99
C MET A 19 -19.36 25.12 18.86
N LEU A 20 -18.96 26.32 18.44
CA LEU A 20 -19.48 27.57 19.04
C LEU A 20 -20.97 27.77 18.64
N PRO A 21 -21.84 28.22 19.57
CA PRO A 21 -23.28 28.06 19.45
C PRO A 21 -23.90 29.02 18.40
N GLY A 22 -24.55 28.47 17.36
CA GLY A 22 -25.33 29.29 16.41
C GLY A 22 -25.89 28.63 15.15
N GLN A 23 -25.57 27.37 14.80
CA GLN A 23 -25.96 26.79 13.49
C GLN A 23 -26.50 25.35 13.57
N SER A 24 -27.64 25.15 14.22
CA SER A 24 -28.24 23.81 14.43
C SER A 24 -28.57 23.03 13.14
N GLY A 25 -28.98 23.71 12.06
CA GLY A 25 -29.30 23.05 10.77
C GLY A 25 -28.08 22.67 9.92
N MET A 26 -27.05 23.53 9.90
CA MET A 26 -25.81 23.27 9.16
C MET A 26 -24.96 22.17 9.83
N LEU A 27 -25.03 22.10 11.17
CA LEU A 27 -24.40 21.06 11.99
C LEU A 27 -24.95 19.65 11.68
N ALA A 28 -26.27 19.50 11.47
CA ALA A 28 -26.86 18.20 11.17
C ALA A 28 -26.50 17.68 9.76
N MET A 29 -26.39 18.58 8.77
CA MET A 29 -25.94 18.23 7.41
C MET A 29 -24.46 17.86 7.38
N GLN A 30 -23.61 18.57 8.13
CA GLN A 30 -22.23 18.18 8.31
C GLN A 30 -22.12 16.82 9.01
N ASP A 31 -22.83 16.60 10.13
CA ASP A 31 -22.81 15.32 10.84
C ASP A 31 -23.24 14.14 9.95
N HIS A 32 -24.28 14.29 9.12
CA HIS A 32 -24.69 13.24 8.18
C HIS A 32 -23.62 12.96 7.10
N SER A 33 -23.05 14.01 6.51
CA SER A 33 -21.98 13.87 5.51
C SER A 33 -20.71 13.25 6.11
N TYR A 34 -20.33 13.64 7.33
CA TYR A 34 -19.19 13.09 8.06
C TYR A 34 -19.44 11.65 8.52
N ARG A 35 -20.65 11.28 8.98
CA ARG A 35 -21.01 9.87 9.27
C ARG A 35 -20.93 8.99 8.03
N HIS A 36 -21.42 9.48 6.90
CA HIS A 36 -21.32 8.75 5.64
C HIS A 36 -19.85 8.54 5.23
N MET A 37 -19.03 9.60 5.31
CA MET A 37 -17.60 9.53 4.98
C MET A 37 -16.83 8.61 5.95
N THR A 38 -17.06 8.73 7.25
CA THR A 38 -16.41 7.89 8.27
C THR A 38 -16.85 6.44 8.18
N GLY A 39 -18.12 6.18 7.85
CA GLY A 39 -18.63 4.83 7.55
C GLY A 39 -17.94 4.21 6.33
N TYR A 40 -17.79 4.98 5.25
CA TYR A 40 -17.06 4.55 4.06
C TYR A 40 -15.58 4.25 4.36
N ILE A 41 -14.91 5.14 5.09
CA ILE A 41 -13.52 4.94 5.53
C ILE A 41 -13.40 3.67 6.37
N THR A 42 -14.30 3.46 7.32
CA THR A 42 -14.31 2.27 8.20
C THR A 42 -14.54 0.99 7.39
N SER A 43 -15.46 1.01 6.41
CA SER A 43 -15.69 -0.13 5.52
C SER A 43 -14.47 -0.44 4.64
N LEU A 44 -13.73 0.57 4.19
CA LEU A 44 -12.48 0.34 3.48
C LEU A 44 -11.42 -0.27 4.39
N PHE A 45 -11.27 0.24 5.62
CA PHE A 45 -10.32 -0.31 6.58
C PHE A 45 -10.59 -1.79 6.88
N THR A 46 -11.83 -2.17 7.15
CA THR A 46 -12.16 -3.58 7.44
C THR A 46 -11.91 -4.50 6.25
N ARG A 47 -12.20 -4.04 5.03
CA ARG A 47 -11.90 -4.80 3.80
C ARG A 47 -10.39 -4.95 3.55
N VAL A 48 -9.61 -3.91 3.84
CA VAL A 48 -8.14 -3.97 3.75
C VAL A 48 -7.60 -4.94 4.80
N GLU A 49 -8.09 -4.88 6.03
CA GLU A 49 -7.69 -5.81 7.09
C GLU A 49 -8.03 -7.26 6.77
N SER A 50 -9.21 -7.55 6.20
CA SER A 50 -9.56 -8.90 5.78
C SER A 50 -8.66 -9.40 4.65
N LEU A 51 -8.38 -8.55 3.66
CA LEU A 51 -7.48 -8.88 2.56
C LEU A 51 -6.07 -9.20 3.06
N LEU A 52 -5.56 -8.43 4.01
CA LEU A 52 -4.23 -8.68 4.59
C LEU A 52 -4.16 -10.03 5.32
N LYS A 53 -5.20 -10.40 6.08
CA LYS A 53 -5.27 -11.72 6.73
C LYS A 53 -5.36 -12.86 5.73
N ASP A 54 -6.14 -12.69 4.67
CA ASP A 54 -6.25 -13.69 3.60
C ASP A 54 -4.91 -13.87 2.89
N LEU A 55 -4.18 -12.77 2.63
CA LEU A 55 -2.84 -12.82 2.05
C LEU A 55 -1.82 -13.49 2.97
N GLU A 56 -1.83 -13.16 4.27
CA GLU A 56 -0.95 -13.78 5.27
C GLU A 56 -1.17 -15.30 5.33
N SER A 57 -2.43 -15.74 5.45
CA SER A 57 -2.75 -17.16 5.45
C SER A 57 -2.37 -17.84 4.13
N LYS A 58 -2.54 -17.17 2.99
CA LYS A 58 -2.13 -17.69 1.69
C LYS A 58 -0.61 -17.86 1.60
N LEU A 59 0.17 -16.89 2.11
CA LEU A 59 1.63 -16.97 2.14
C LEU A 59 2.11 -18.14 3.00
N TYR A 60 1.56 -18.33 4.21
CA TYR A 60 1.91 -19.48 5.06
C TYR A 60 1.56 -20.84 4.43
N ASN A 61 0.46 -20.91 3.68
CA ASN A 61 0.02 -22.13 3.02
C ASN A 61 0.64 -22.35 1.63
N THR A 62 1.41 -21.38 1.11
CA THR A 62 2.06 -21.49 -0.20
C THR A 62 3.24 -22.46 -0.08
N SER A 63 3.27 -23.47 -0.95
CA SER A 63 4.40 -24.41 -1.00
C SER A 63 5.67 -23.75 -1.53
N ASP A 64 6.84 -24.25 -1.11
CA ASP A 64 8.14 -23.76 -1.61
C ASP A 64 8.25 -23.82 -3.15
N GLU A 65 7.60 -24.79 -3.78
CA GLU A 65 7.58 -24.92 -5.25
C GLU A 65 6.73 -23.83 -5.92
N GLU A 66 5.58 -23.49 -5.34
CA GLU A 66 4.74 -22.38 -5.82
C GLU A 66 5.43 -21.03 -5.56
N PHE A 67 6.09 -20.88 -4.42
CA PHE A 67 6.88 -19.70 -4.10
C PHE A 67 8.04 -19.49 -5.09
N LYS A 68 8.80 -20.55 -5.39
CA LYS A 68 9.87 -20.51 -6.41
C LYS A 68 9.32 -20.17 -7.80
N ARG A 69 8.17 -20.74 -8.20
CA ARG A 69 7.52 -20.41 -9.48
C ARG A 69 7.12 -18.94 -9.55
N ASN A 70 6.55 -18.39 -8.48
CA ASN A 70 6.19 -16.97 -8.40
C ASN A 70 7.43 -16.07 -8.45
N ALA A 71 8.53 -16.45 -7.79
CA ALA A 71 9.80 -15.73 -7.83
C ALA A 71 10.43 -15.74 -9.24
N THR A 72 10.37 -16.87 -9.94
CA THR A 72 10.81 -16.98 -11.34
C THR A 72 9.94 -16.12 -12.25
N ALA A 73 8.62 -16.20 -12.14
CA ALA A 73 7.71 -15.36 -12.92
C ALA A 73 7.95 -13.86 -12.69
N LEU A 74 8.20 -13.44 -11.45
CA LEU A 74 8.56 -12.06 -11.12
C LEU A 74 9.90 -11.66 -11.74
N THR A 75 10.88 -12.56 -11.73
CA THR A 75 12.19 -12.33 -12.34
C THR A 75 12.07 -12.17 -13.85
N ASP A 76 11.29 -13.02 -14.51
CA ASP A 76 11.04 -12.95 -15.95
C ASP A 76 10.32 -11.65 -16.35
N MET A 77 9.33 -11.21 -15.57
CA MET A 77 8.65 -9.92 -15.78
C MET A 77 9.60 -8.73 -15.61
N ASN A 78 10.49 -8.77 -14.62
CA ASN A 78 11.43 -7.69 -14.37
C ASN A 78 12.56 -7.63 -15.43
N LEU A 79 12.95 -8.78 -15.99
CA LEU A 79 13.94 -8.87 -17.07
C LEU A 79 13.36 -8.56 -18.46
N GLU A 80 12.04 -8.43 -18.57
CA GLU A 80 11.41 -8.04 -19.83
C GLU A 80 11.94 -6.66 -20.26
N LYS A 81 12.49 -6.58 -21.48
CA LYS A 81 13.00 -5.32 -22.03
C LYS A 81 11.85 -4.34 -22.23
N HIS A 82 12.14 -3.06 -22.06
CA HIS A 82 11.20 -1.99 -22.39
C HIS A 82 10.69 -2.14 -23.83
N LYS A 83 9.36 -2.09 -24.00
CA LYS A 83 8.72 -2.35 -25.29
C LYS A 83 8.91 -1.19 -26.26
N ASN A 84 9.21 -0.01 -25.73
CA ASN A 84 9.42 1.22 -26.49
C ASN A 84 10.26 2.23 -25.70
N LEU A 85 10.76 3.25 -26.40
CA LEU A 85 11.57 4.35 -25.84
C LEU A 85 10.84 5.13 -24.74
N ALA A 86 9.50 5.19 -24.76
CA ALA A 86 8.75 5.93 -23.75
C ALA A 86 8.72 5.19 -22.40
N GLU A 87 8.62 3.86 -22.41
CA GLU A 87 8.77 3.04 -21.19
C GLU A 87 10.18 3.15 -20.61
N GLU A 88 11.21 3.06 -21.46
CA GLU A 88 12.61 3.22 -21.06
C GLU A 88 12.87 4.62 -20.47
N SER A 89 12.39 5.66 -21.14
CA SER A 89 12.52 7.05 -20.66
C SER A 89 11.78 7.27 -19.34
N ARG A 90 10.61 6.65 -19.15
CA ARG A 90 9.88 6.72 -17.87
C ARG A 90 10.64 6.05 -16.74
N PHE A 91 11.27 4.90 -17.00
CA PHE A 91 12.08 4.19 -16.02
C PHE A 91 13.23 5.09 -15.52
N TYR A 92 14.06 5.60 -16.43
CA TYR A 92 15.19 6.46 -16.04
C TYR A 92 14.75 7.78 -15.42
N ARG A 93 13.66 8.38 -15.92
CA ARG A 93 13.10 9.58 -15.31
C ARG A 93 12.66 9.32 -13.87
N GLY A 94 12.07 8.17 -13.57
CA GLY A 94 11.70 7.77 -12.22
C GLY A 94 12.92 7.67 -11.29
N GLU A 95 14.00 7.04 -11.74
CA GLU A 95 15.25 6.95 -10.97
C GLU A 95 15.88 8.32 -10.68
N ILE A 96 15.81 9.25 -11.65
CA ILE A 96 16.32 10.61 -11.50
C ILE A 96 15.44 11.41 -10.52
N GLN A 97 14.12 11.33 -10.67
CA GLN A 97 13.17 12.06 -9.79
C GLN A 97 13.24 11.59 -8.35
N ASN A 98 13.45 10.30 -8.13
CA ASN A 98 13.58 9.72 -6.79
C ASN A 98 14.98 9.91 -6.19
N GLY A 99 15.95 10.44 -6.95
CA GLY A 99 17.33 10.67 -6.50
C GLY A 99 18.12 9.37 -6.25
N THR A 100 17.60 8.22 -6.66
CA THR A 100 18.25 6.92 -6.46
C THR A 100 19.39 6.70 -7.45
N LEU A 101 19.24 7.18 -8.69
CA LEU A 101 20.23 7.07 -9.78
C LEU A 101 20.72 5.63 -10.03
N LYS A 102 19.90 4.60 -9.71
CA LYS A 102 20.27 3.20 -9.90
C LYS A 102 19.77 2.72 -11.26
N LEU A 103 20.51 3.07 -12.31
CA LEU A 103 20.11 2.73 -13.69
C LEU A 103 20.15 1.22 -13.96
N ASN A 104 20.96 0.47 -13.21
CA ASN A 104 21.05 -0.99 -13.24
C ASN A 104 20.24 -1.67 -12.12
N ARG A 105 19.22 -1.00 -11.57
CA ARG A 105 18.43 -1.51 -10.44
C ARG A 105 17.80 -2.87 -10.74
N ILE A 106 17.26 -3.05 -11.94
CA ILE A 106 16.63 -4.31 -12.38
C ILE A 106 17.63 -5.47 -12.27
N GLU A 107 18.84 -5.31 -12.81
CA GLU A 107 19.88 -6.35 -12.75
C GLU A 107 20.34 -6.64 -11.31
N ALA A 108 20.37 -5.62 -10.45
CA ALA A 108 20.72 -5.76 -9.04
C ALA A 108 19.62 -6.45 -8.22
N GLU A 109 18.35 -6.23 -8.55
CA GLU A 109 17.19 -6.86 -7.92
C GLU A 109 17.05 -8.32 -8.35
N VAL A 110 17.22 -8.62 -9.63
CA VAL A 110 17.23 -9.98 -10.18
C VAL A 110 18.35 -10.84 -9.58
N LYS A 111 19.49 -10.27 -9.20
CA LYS A 111 20.55 -11.00 -8.47
C LYS A 111 20.17 -11.32 -7.02
N LYS A 112 19.22 -10.60 -6.43
CA LYS A 112 18.79 -10.78 -5.04
C LYS A 112 17.57 -11.69 -4.90
N THR A 113 16.69 -11.75 -5.90
CA THR A 113 15.47 -12.57 -5.86
C THR A 113 15.71 -14.07 -5.61
N PRO A 114 16.75 -14.73 -6.17
CA PRO A 114 17.00 -16.16 -5.90
C PRO A 114 17.48 -16.42 -4.47
N LYS A 115 18.20 -15.45 -3.90
CA LYS A 115 18.74 -15.54 -2.54
C LYS A 115 17.63 -15.44 -1.48
N LEU A 116 16.65 -14.56 -1.72
CA LEU A 116 15.45 -14.45 -0.88
C LEU A 116 14.59 -15.73 -0.95
N ALA A 117 14.52 -16.38 -2.12
CA ALA A 117 13.82 -17.65 -2.28
C ALA A 117 14.47 -18.82 -1.51
N SER A 118 15.77 -18.75 -1.22
CA SER A 118 16.49 -19.77 -0.44
C SER A 118 16.57 -19.47 1.07
N GLU A 119 16.41 -18.21 1.48
CA GLU A 119 16.62 -17.77 2.88
C GLU A 119 15.32 -17.47 3.65
N GLY A 120 14.16 -17.36 2.99
CA GLY A 120 12.97 -16.79 3.62
C GLY A 120 11.66 -17.54 3.36
N ASN A 121 11.32 -18.45 4.27
CA ASN A 121 9.94 -18.64 4.73
C ASN A 121 9.92 -18.87 6.26
N VAL A 122 10.72 -18.08 6.98
CA VAL A 122 10.73 -18.02 8.45
C VAL A 122 10.61 -16.56 8.88
N VAL A 123 9.38 -16.06 8.96
CA VAL A 123 8.95 -15.00 9.90
C VAL A 123 7.54 -15.33 10.35
#